data_AF-A0A6M3LMH3-F1
#
_entry.id   AF-A0A6M3LMH3-F1
#
_cell.length_a   1.000
_cell.length_b   1.000
_cell.length_c   1.000
_cell.angle_alpha   90.00
_cell.angle_beta   90.00
_cell.angle_gamma   90.00
#
_symmetry.space_group_name_H-M   'P 1'
#
loop_
_entity.id
_entity.type
_entity.pdbx_description
1 polymer ?
#
loop_
_entity_poly.entity_id
_entity_poly.type
_entity_poly.pdbx_seq_one_letter_code
_entity_poly.pdbx_strand_id
1 'polypeptide(L)'
;MNNQPMDEWFYTGAKATYGTFDAAAAADGGSVILPHKTDLTDTGHGLLTGSLLYIGATDNYNGLRKIASLPDANSMVIYAKFVAETLANTDTWKTMFTYDNWVQGELMAGPPYEFCGFEVTLDAASATAENLVITVDAAFGSAFDNEIYSKDMNGIQHINNMFSEPIKLSGGDKIDVVWVNTNARTWGIKLFTRRLV
;
A
#
# COMPACT_ATOMS: atom_id res chain seq x y z
N MET A 1 -22.43 20.90 -2.57
CA MET A 1 -21.72 19.61 -2.54
C MET A 1 -20.42 19.81 -3.27
N ASN A 2 -19.27 19.54 -2.65
CA ASN A 2 -17.97 19.67 -3.31
C ASN A 2 -17.89 18.63 -4.43
N ASN A 3 -17.86 19.11 -5.67
CA ASN A 3 -17.88 18.30 -6.89
C ASN A 3 -16.46 17.81 -7.25
N GLN A 4 -15.62 17.53 -6.25
CA GLN A 4 -14.25 17.10 -6.49
C GLN A 4 -14.28 15.69 -7.11
N PRO A 5 -13.48 15.44 -8.16
CA PRO A 5 -13.39 14.11 -8.75
C PRO A 5 -12.88 13.11 -7.71
N MET A 6 -13.25 11.84 -7.89
CA MET A 6 -12.76 10.74 -7.09
C MET A 6 -11.39 10.32 -7.62
N ASP A 7 -10.42 10.21 -6.73
CA ASP A 7 -9.08 9.71 -7.02
C ASP A 7 -9.06 8.19 -6.86
N GLU A 8 -8.38 7.51 -7.78
CA GLU A 8 -8.23 6.05 -7.82
C GLU A 8 -6.79 5.64 -7.53
N TRP A 9 -6.61 4.69 -6.61
CA TRP A 9 -5.31 4.15 -6.22
C TRP A 9 -5.26 2.66 -6.48
N PHE A 10 -4.26 2.20 -7.23
CA PHE A 10 -4.18 0.82 -7.70
C PHE A 10 -3.02 0.07 -7.05
N TYR A 11 -3.34 -1.13 -6.58
CA TYR A 11 -2.41 -2.09 -5.97
C TYR A 11 -2.62 -3.46 -6.60
N THR A 12 -1.53 -4.21 -6.78
CA THR A 12 -1.63 -5.56 -7.36
C THR A 12 -0.48 -6.47 -6.96
N GLY A 13 -0.79 -7.75 -6.81
CA GLY A 13 0.16 -8.79 -6.39
C GLY A 13 -0.42 -10.19 -6.51
N ALA A 14 0.33 -11.20 -6.07
CA ALA A 14 -0.02 -12.62 -6.11
C ALA A 14 0.21 -13.34 -4.77
N LYS A 15 0.51 -12.58 -3.71
CA LYS A 15 0.72 -13.07 -2.34
C LYS A 15 0.02 -12.16 -1.32
N ALA A 16 0.45 -12.14 -0.06
CA ALA A 16 -0.10 -11.24 0.94
C ALA A 16 -0.10 -9.77 0.45
N THR A 17 -1.02 -8.97 0.97
CA THR A 17 -1.08 -7.52 0.69
C THR A 17 -0.08 -6.71 1.51
N TYR A 18 0.77 -7.39 2.30
CA TYR A 18 1.78 -6.82 3.17
C TYR A 18 2.99 -7.76 3.25
N GLY A 19 4.14 -7.23 3.66
CA GLY A 19 5.35 -8.01 3.86
C GLY A 19 6.41 -7.26 4.66
N THR A 20 7.55 -7.92 4.84
CA THR A 20 8.71 -7.42 5.57
C THR A 20 9.91 -7.54 4.65
N PHE A 21 10.72 -6.48 4.55
CA PHE A 21 11.92 -6.51 3.74
C PHE A 21 12.97 -7.48 4.31
N ASP A 22 13.80 -8.02 3.42
CA ASP A 22 14.97 -8.78 3.84
C ASP A 22 16.00 -7.84 4.46
N ALA A 23 16.77 -8.35 5.43
CA ALA A 23 17.92 -7.64 6.00
C ALA A 23 19.07 -7.49 4.99
N ALA A 24 18.88 -6.59 4.03
CA ALA A 24 19.74 -6.37 2.87
C ALA A 24 20.01 -4.87 2.66
N ALA A 25 21.16 -4.56 2.04
CA ALA A 25 21.47 -3.18 1.67
C ALA A 25 20.52 -2.72 0.55
N ALA A 26 19.96 -1.52 0.71
CA ALA A 26 19.37 -0.83 -0.43
C ALA A 26 20.46 -0.56 -1.48
N ALA A 27 20.10 -0.66 -2.76
CA ALA A 27 21.02 -0.42 -3.86
C ALA A 27 20.52 0.70 -4.80
N ASP A 28 21.47 1.36 -5.47
CA ASP A 28 21.14 2.36 -6.49
C ASP A 28 20.61 1.67 -7.74
N GLY A 29 19.35 1.97 -8.10
CA GLY A 29 18.68 1.42 -9.28
C GLY A 29 19.13 2.07 -10.60
N GLY A 30 20.16 2.92 -10.58
CA GLY A 30 20.92 3.33 -11.77
C GLY A 30 20.31 4.47 -12.59
N SER A 31 19.48 5.34 -12.00
CA SER A 31 18.86 6.47 -12.72
C SER A 31 19.57 7.79 -12.47
N VAL A 32 20.37 8.23 -13.44
CA VAL A 32 21.05 9.55 -13.47
C VAL A 32 20.09 10.71 -13.79
N ILE A 33 18.93 10.42 -14.37
CA ILE A 33 17.89 11.40 -14.73
C ILE A 33 16.65 11.11 -13.90
N LEU A 34 16.00 12.16 -13.39
CA LEU A 34 14.77 12.03 -12.62
C LEU A 34 13.66 11.31 -13.40
N PRO A 35 12.82 10.50 -12.72
CA PRO A 35 12.85 10.20 -11.29
C PRO A 35 13.97 9.21 -10.91
N HIS A 36 14.55 9.40 -9.72
CA HIS A 36 15.53 8.46 -9.16
C HIS A 36 14.89 7.09 -8.86
N LYS A 37 15.74 6.05 -8.79
CA LYS A 37 15.34 4.67 -8.54
C LYS A 37 16.19 4.06 -7.44
N THR A 38 15.56 3.20 -6.64
CA THR A 38 16.21 2.45 -5.57
C THR A 38 15.72 1.01 -5.60
N ASP A 39 16.66 0.08 -5.47
CA ASP A 39 16.39 -1.35 -5.40
C ASP A 39 16.30 -1.78 -3.93
N LEU A 40 15.21 -2.46 -3.58
CA LEU A 40 14.96 -3.04 -2.27
C LEU A 40 14.70 -4.55 -2.41
N THR A 41 15.15 -5.32 -1.43
CA THR A 41 15.05 -6.79 -1.45
C THR A 41 13.95 -7.27 -0.50
N ASP A 42 13.06 -8.11 -1.02
CA ASP A 42 12.09 -8.89 -0.23
C ASP A 42 11.83 -10.20 -0.97
N THR A 43 12.32 -11.30 -0.39
CA THR A 43 12.25 -12.63 -1.00
C THR A 43 10.80 -13.08 -1.19
N GLY A 44 10.40 -13.18 -2.45
CA GLY A 44 9.07 -13.64 -2.80
C GLY A 44 7.97 -12.66 -2.41
N HIS A 45 8.16 -11.35 -2.56
CA HIS A 45 7.16 -10.31 -2.25
C HIS A 45 5.81 -10.51 -2.97
N GLY A 46 5.81 -11.07 -4.18
CA GLY A 46 4.59 -11.36 -4.96
C GLY A 46 3.87 -10.13 -5.55
N LEU A 47 4.29 -8.90 -5.26
CA LEU A 47 3.83 -7.67 -5.93
C LEU A 47 3.99 -7.71 -7.47
N LEU A 48 3.26 -6.86 -8.19
CA LEU A 48 3.38 -6.66 -9.64
C LEU A 48 3.82 -5.23 -10.01
N THR A 49 4.43 -5.07 -11.19
CA THR A 49 4.99 -3.78 -11.65
C THR A 49 3.90 -2.71 -11.78
N GLY A 50 4.21 -1.48 -11.36
CA GLY A 50 3.29 -0.34 -11.41
C GLY A 50 2.38 -0.21 -10.19
N SER A 51 2.35 -1.20 -9.30
CA SER A 51 1.65 -1.13 -8.01
C SER A 51 2.22 -0.01 -7.13
N LEU A 52 1.36 0.52 -6.27
CA LEU A 52 1.76 1.32 -5.12
C LEU A 52 2.07 0.40 -3.92
N LEU A 53 2.82 0.92 -2.96
CA LEU A 53 3.02 0.33 -1.64
C LEU A 53 3.41 1.43 -0.64
N TYR A 54 3.03 1.26 0.61
CA TYR A 54 3.50 2.10 1.71
C TYR A 54 4.69 1.40 2.39
N ILE A 55 5.82 2.10 2.52
CA ILE A 55 7.00 1.61 3.26
C ILE A 55 6.95 2.16 4.68
N GLY A 56 7.24 1.31 5.67
CA GLY A 56 7.33 1.71 7.08
C GLY A 56 8.58 1.14 7.76
N ALA A 57 9.00 1.82 8.82
CA ALA A 57 10.12 1.48 9.70
C ALA A 57 11.54 1.55 9.10
N THR A 58 11.70 1.91 7.82
CA THR A 58 13.01 2.22 7.21
C THR A 58 13.56 3.57 7.67
N ASP A 59 14.85 3.84 7.43
CA ASP A 59 15.44 5.14 7.72
C ASP A 59 15.15 6.17 6.61
N ASN A 60 15.18 5.78 5.33
CA ASN A 60 15.09 6.75 4.21
C ASN A 60 13.91 6.55 3.25
N TYR A 61 13.20 5.42 3.32
CA TYR A 61 12.22 5.05 2.29
C TYR A 61 10.76 5.10 2.72
N ASN A 62 10.48 5.47 3.98
CA ASN A 62 9.12 5.53 4.53
C ASN A 62 8.13 6.35 3.69
N GLY A 63 6.87 5.94 3.71
CA GLY A 63 5.77 6.59 3.00
C GLY A 63 5.32 5.84 1.74
N LEU A 64 4.37 6.44 1.02
CA LEU A 64 3.82 5.86 -0.21
C LEU A 64 4.82 5.93 -1.36
N ARG A 65 5.12 4.80 -1.98
CA ARG A 65 6.04 4.63 -3.11
C ARG A 65 5.34 3.93 -4.27
N LYS A 66 5.84 4.16 -5.48
CA LYS A 66 5.42 3.46 -6.70
C LYS A 66 6.52 2.52 -7.17
N ILE A 67 6.17 1.29 -7.50
CA ILE A 67 7.06 0.30 -8.09
C ILE A 67 7.34 0.70 -9.54
N ALA A 68 8.61 0.95 -9.84
CA ALA A 68 9.13 1.22 -11.18
C ALA A 68 9.27 -0.06 -12.00
N SER A 69 9.80 -1.13 -11.39
CA SER A 69 10.00 -2.44 -12.01
C SER A 69 10.24 -3.52 -10.96
N LEU A 70 10.08 -4.78 -11.37
CA LEU A 70 10.39 -5.97 -10.57
C LEU A 70 11.39 -6.82 -11.37
N PRO A 71 12.70 -6.70 -11.10
CA PRO A 71 13.72 -7.44 -11.85
C PRO A 71 13.54 -8.96 -11.74
N ASP A 72 13.08 -9.42 -10.58
CA ASP A 72 12.75 -10.81 -10.28
C ASP A 72 11.69 -10.87 -9.15
N ALA A 73 11.50 -12.05 -8.56
CA ALA A 73 10.52 -12.27 -7.49
C ALA A 73 11.00 -11.86 -6.08
N ASN A 74 12.25 -11.43 -5.94
CA ASN A 74 12.91 -11.12 -4.67
C ASN A 74 13.37 -9.66 -4.59
N SER A 75 13.19 -8.88 -5.65
CA SER A 75 13.69 -7.51 -5.73
C SER A 75 12.65 -6.60 -6.35
N MET A 76 12.54 -5.40 -5.79
CA MET A 76 11.66 -4.36 -6.30
C MET A 76 12.42 -3.05 -6.47
N VAL A 77 12.19 -2.39 -7.60
CA VAL A 77 12.72 -1.04 -7.86
C VAL A 77 11.62 -0.04 -7.60
N ILE A 78 11.83 0.89 -6.68
CA ILE A 78 10.88 1.97 -6.38
C ILE A 78 11.37 3.31 -6.94
N TYR A 79 10.43 4.22 -7.21
CA TYR A 79 10.77 5.62 -7.46
C TYR A 79 11.11 6.34 -6.16
N ALA A 80 12.40 6.36 -5.81
CA ALA A 80 12.96 7.06 -4.66
C ALA A 80 14.39 7.51 -4.95
N LYS A 81 14.86 8.55 -4.25
CA LYS A 81 16.27 8.93 -4.28
C LYS A 81 17.05 7.89 -3.47
N PHE A 82 18.09 7.33 -4.08
CA PHE A 82 18.97 6.41 -3.37
C PHE A 82 19.67 7.10 -2.20
N VAL A 83 19.54 6.49 -1.02
CA VAL A 83 20.33 6.77 0.18
C VAL A 83 20.81 5.43 0.71
N ALA A 84 22.11 5.30 0.96
CA ALA A 84 22.65 4.05 1.45
C ALA A 84 22.10 3.75 2.86
N GLU A 85 21.41 2.62 3.00
CA GLU A 85 20.99 2.03 4.27
C GLU A 85 20.97 0.50 4.15
N THR A 86 20.97 -0.17 5.30
CA THR A 86 20.72 -1.61 5.39
C THR A 86 19.35 -1.79 6.00
N LEU A 87 18.43 -2.38 5.25
CA LEU A 87 17.11 -2.71 5.74
C LEU A 87 17.21 -3.75 6.86
N ALA A 88 16.23 -3.75 7.75
CA ALA A 88 16.06 -4.75 8.81
C ALA A 88 14.86 -5.64 8.51
N ASN A 89 14.82 -6.84 9.13
CA ASN A 89 13.64 -7.72 9.11
C ASN A 89 12.47 -7.17 9.97
N THR A 90 12.47 -5.88 10.25
CA THR A 90 11.38 -5.12 10.88
C THR A 90 10.83 -4.05 9.93
N ASP A 91 11.50 -3.80 8.82
CA ASP A 91 11.07 -2.85 7.80
C ASP A 91 9.96 -3.50 7.00
N THR A 92 8.90 -2.74 6.72
CA THR A 92 7.67 -3.31 6.16
C THR A 92 7.25 -2.60 4.90
N TRP A 93 6.49 -3.32 4.08
CA TRP A 93 5.65 -2.74 3.07
C TRP A 93 4.21 -3.20 3.23
N LYS A 94 3.27 -2.32 2.85
CA LYS A 94 1.84 -2.58 2.95
C LYS A 94 1.08 -2.04 1.74
N THR A 95 -0.03 -2.70 1.41
CA THR A 95 -1.10 -2.15 0.56
C THR A 95 -1.85 -1.13 1.40
N MET A 96 -1.32 0.08 1.45
CA MET A 96 -1.85 1.14 2.28
C MET A 96 -1.85 2.45 1.51
N PHE A 97 -2.85 3.28 1.77
CA PHE A 97 -3.01 4.59 1.17
C PHE A 97 -2.95 5.70 2.22
N THR A 98 -2.30 6.80 1.88
CA THR A 98 -2.36 8.07 2.59
C THR A 98 -2.11 9.22 1.61
N TYR A 99 -2.65 10.40 1.92
CA TYR A 99 -2.26 11.65 1.25
C TYR A 99 -1.01 12.30 1.85
N ASP A 100 -0.41 11.68 2.86
CA ASP A 100 0.82 12.18 3.46
C ASP A 100 1.93 12.26 2.43
N ASN A 101 2.74 13.30 2.57
CA ASN A 101 3.84 13.56 1.68
C ASN A 101 5.15 13.49 2.44
N TRP A 102 6.14 12.82 1.87
CA TRP A 102 7.48 12.80 2.43
C TRP A 102 8.23 14.04 1.97
N VAL A 103 8.45 14.99 2.88
CA VAL A 103 9.14 16.24 2.60
C VAL A 103 10.39 16.32 3.47
N GLN A 104 11.57 16.33 2.84
CA GLN A 104 12.86 16.54 3.51
C GLN A 104 13.20 15.59 4.67
N GLY A 105 12.73 14.34 4.64
CA GLY A 105 13.00 13.37 5.71
C GLY A 105 11.93 13.32 6.79
N GLU A 106 10.87 14.10 6.66
CA GLU A 106 9.73 14.08 7.56
C GLU A 106 8.44 13.73 6.80
N LEU A 107 7.61 12.88 7.41
CA LEU A 107 6.26 12.59 6.92
C LEU A 107 5.34 13.77 7.31
N MET A 108 4.89 14.52 6.31
CA MET A 108 3.96 15.62 6.50
C MET A 108 2.55 15.14 6.27
N ALA A 109 1.67 15.39 7.24
CA ALA A 109 0.25 15.08 7.14
C ALA A 109 -0.35 15.71 5.87
N GLY A 110 -1.01 14.89 5.06
CA GLY A 110 -1.73 15.34 3.88
C GLY A 110 -2.94 16.22 4.21
N PRO A 111 -3.65 16.77 3.21
CA PRO A 111 -4.96 17.35 3.43
C PRO A 111 -5.94 16.30 3.99
N PRO A 112 -6.99 16.71 4.71
CA PRO A 112 -8.09 15.80 5.04
C PRO A 112 -8.72 15.25 3.76
N TYR A 113 -9.32 14.06 3.86
CA TYR A 113 -9.87 13.36 2.71
C TYR A 113 -11.02 12.44 3.10
N GLU A 114 -11.73 11.93 2.09
CA GLU A 114 -12.77 10.93 2.24
C GLU A 114 -12.31 9.62 1.62
N PHE A 115 -12.56 8.50 2.31
CA PHE A 115 -12.48 7.16 1.74
C PHE A 115 -13.88 6.76 1.25
N CYS A 116 -14.02 6.63 -0.07
CA CYS A 116 -15.30 6.47 -0.75
C CYS A 116 -15.68 5.00 -0.97
N GLY A 117 -14.71 4.09 -0.94
CA GLY A 117 -14.93 2.67 -1.16
C GLY A 117 -13.72 1.98 -1.77
N PHE A 118 -13.91 0.72 -2.17
CA PHE A 118 -12.87 -0.09 -2.78
C PHE A 118 -13.44 -1.18 -3.70
N GLU A 119 -12.59 -1.63 -4.61
CA GLU A 119 -12.81 -2.81 -5.43
C GLU A 119 -11.68 -3.81 -5.21
N VAL A 120 -12.03 -5.10 -5.14
CA VAL A 120 -11.08 -6.22 -5.16
C VAL A 120 -11.46 -7.16 -6.28
N THR A 121 -10.47 -7.58 -7.06
CA THR A 121 -10.63 -8.61 -8.10
C THR A 121 -9.52 -9.63 -8.00
N LEU A 122 -9.90 -10.91 -8.03
CA LEU A 122 -8.98 -12.05 -8.05
C LEU A 122 -9.00 -12.75 -9.43
N ASP A 123 -7.88 -13.35 -9.80
CA ASP A 123 -7.76 -14.21 -10.99
C ASP A 123 -8.66 -15.44 -10.95
N ALA A 124 -8.91 -15.97 -9.76
CA ALA A 124 -9.88 -17.01 -9.47
C ALA A 124 -10.44 -16.82 -8.05
N ALA A 125 -11.60 -17.41 -7.76
CA ALA A 125 -12.14 -17.40 -6.41
C ALA A 125 -11.12 -17.93 -5.39
N SER A 126 -11.00 -17.25 -4.25
CA SER A 126 -10.17 -17.75 -3.14
C SER A 126 -10.72 -19.09 -2.66
N ALA A 127 -9.81 -20.04 -2.43
CA ALA A 127 -10.12 -21.39 -1.93
C ALA A 127 -9.80 -21.55 -0.43
N THR A 128 -9.48 -20.45 0.26
CA THR A 128 -9.09 -20.45 1.67
C THR A 128 -9.98 -19.50 2.45
N ALA A 129 -10.34 -19.90 3.67
CA ALA A 129 -10.99 -19.05 4.65
C ALA A 129 -9.96 -18.18 5.36
N GLU A 130 -9.91 -16.92 4.97
CA GLU A 130 -9.01 -15.90 5.50
C GLU A 130 -9.63 -14.53 5.21
N ASN A 131 -9.57 -13.63 6.20
CA ASN A 131 -10.25 -12.34 6.11
C ASN A 131 -9.41 -11.35 5.31
N LEU A 132 -10.06 -10.66 4.38
CA LEU A 132 -9.64 -9.34 3.93
C LEU A 132 -10.13 -8.34 4.98
N VAL A 133 -9.20 -7.57 5.54
CA VAL A 133 -9.46 -6.55 6.55
C VAL A 133 -9.02 -5.20 6.01
N ILE A 134 -9.88 -4.18 6.16
CA ILE A 134 -9.52 -2.79 5.89
C ILE A 134 -9.70 -2.00 7.18
N THR A 135 -8.64 -1.31 7.58
CA THR A 135 -8.63 -0.45 8.76
C THR A 135 -8.28 0.98 8.40
N VAL A 136 -8.74 1.90 9.26
CA VAL A 136 -8.16 3.23 9.38
C VAL A 136 -7.03 3.12 10.40
N ASP A 137 -5.79 3.34 9.96
CA ASP A 137 -4.61 3.55 10.81
C ASP A 137 -4.55 5.04 11.16
N ALA A 138 -4.96 5.36 12.38
CA ALA A 138 -5.21 6.73 12.80
C ALA A 138 -3.89 7.46 13.12
N ALA A 139 -3.77 8.71 12.68
CA ALA A 139 -2.58 9.53 12.97
C ALA A 139 -2.31 9.71 14.47
N PHE A 140 -3.36 9.63 15.29
CA PHE A 140 -3.31 9.76 16.75
C PHE A 140 -2.79 8.50 17.45
N GLY A 141 -2.44 7.45 16.70
CA GLY A 141 -1.85 6.22 17.18
C GLY A 141 -2.84 5.07 17.29
N SER A 142 -2.30 3.87 17.50
CA SER A 142 -3.01 2.60 17.31
C SER A 142 -4.20 2.36 18.22
N ALA A 143 -4.33 3.12 19.32
CA ALA A 143 -5.52 3.07 20.17
C ALA A 143 -6.79 3.59 19.48
N PHE A 144 -6.63 4.33 18.38
CA PHE A 144 -7.71 4.90 17.57
C PHE A 144 -7.89 4.20 16.21
N ASP A 145 -7.12 3.14 15.96
CA ASP A 145 -7.28 2.35 14.75
C ASP A 145 -8.65 1.69 14.74
N ASN A 146 -9.31 1.71 13.59
CA ASN A 146 -10.66 1.18 13.47
C ASN A 146 -10.79 0.25 12.26
N GLU A 147 -11.34 -0.94 12.49
CA GLU A 147 -11.74 -1.83 11.42
C GLU A 147 -13.04 -1.31 10.77
N ILE A 148 -12.96 -1.00 9.48
CA ILE A 148 -14.09 -0.48 8.71
C ILE A 148 -14.68 -1.53 7.76
N TYR A 149 -13.93 -2.60 7.49
CA TYR A 149 -14.40 -3.72 6.70
C TYR A 149 -13.67 -5.00 7.08
N SER A 150 -14.41 -6.10 7.16
CA SER A 150 -13.85 -7.44 7.32
C SER A 150 -14.72 -8.44 6.59
N LYS A 151 -14.08 -9.29 5.78
CA LYS A 151 -14.79 -10.29 4.97
C LYS A 151 -13.94 -11.54 4.80
N ASP A 152 -14.52 -12.69 5.17
CA ASP A 152 -13.98 -14.00 4.77
C ASP A 152 -13.99 -14.11 3.24
N MET A 153 -12.79 -14.32 2.68
CA MET A 153 -12.57 -14.39 1.24
C MET A 153 -12.91 -15.77 0.64
N ASN A 154 -13.23 -16.80 1.42
CA ASN A 154 -13.52 -18.13 0.87
C ASN A 154 -14.64 -18.10 -0.17
N GLY A 155 -14.35 -18.56 -1.39
CA GLY A 155 -15.27 -18.56 -2.53
C GLY A 155 -15.51 -17.19 -3.17
N ILE A 156 -14.88 -16.12 -2.67
CA ILE A 156 -15.00 -14.77 -3.22
C ILE A 156 -13.96 -14.56 -4.32
N GLN A 157 -14.40 -13.96 -5.44
CA GLN A 157 -13.53 -13.53 -6.54
C GLN A 157 -13.56 -12.01 -6.74
N HIS A 158 -14.71 -11.38 -6.49
CA HIS A 158 -14.90 -9.95 -6.69
C HIS A 158 -15.59 -9.33 -5.48
N ILE A 159 -15.09 -8.17 -5.06
CA ILE A 159 -15.74 -7.30 -4.09
C ILE A 159 -15.84 -5.92 -4.74
N ASN A 160 -17.03 -5.33 -4.71
CA ASN A 160 -17.23 -3.92 -4.98
C ASN A 160 -18.00 -3.34 -3.79
N ASN A 161 -17.33 -2.51 -3.01
CA ASN A 161 -17.90 -1.88 -1.83
C ASN A 161 -17.73 -0.37 -1.92
N MET A 162 -18.82 0.31 -2.30
CA MET A 162 -18.90 1.77 -2.31
C MET A 162 -19.73 2.22 -1.13
N PHE A 163 -19.18 3.11 -0.30
CA PHE A 163 -19.89 3.61 0.87
C PHE A 163 -20.96 4.61 0.46
N SER A 164 -22.17 4.45 0.99
CA SER A 164 -23.25 5.44 0.83
C SER A 164 -22.88 6.78 1.47
N GLU A 165 -22.14 6.72 2.58
CA GLU A 165 -21.55 7.87 3.26
C GLU A 165 -20.03 7.65 3.35
N PRO A 166 -19.22 8.40 2.57
CA PRO A 166 -17.77 8.28 2.62
C PRO A 166 -17.22 8.53 4.04
N ILE A 167 -16.20 7.76 4.40
CA ILE A 167 -15.54 7.88 5.70
C ILE A 167 -14.61 9.09 5.65
N LYS A 168 -14.85 10.08 6.52
CA LYS A 168 -14.00 11.27 6.62
C LYS A 168 -12.76 10.96 7.45
N LEU A 169 -11.61 11.38 6.94
CA LEU A 169 -10.29 11.12 7.49
C LEU A 169 -9.53 12.44 7.62
N SER A 170 -8.77 12.55 8.71
CA SER A 170 -7.87 13.67 8.94
C SER A 170 -6.60 13.50 8.10
N GLY A 171 -5.83 14.59 7.96
CA GLY A 171 -4.45 14.47 7.48
C GLY A 171 -3.64 13.57 8.40
N GLY A 172 -2.83 12.66 7.85
CA GLY A 172 -2.05 11.67 8.61
C GLY A 172 -2.74 10.31 8.79
N ASP A 173 -4.06 10.23 8.66
CA ASP A 173 -4.77 8.95 8.72
C ASP A 173 -4.44 8.14 7.46
N LYS A 174 -4.37 6.81 7.60
CA LYS A 174 -4.06 5.90 6.49
C LYS A 174 -5.13 4.83 6.37
N ILE A 175 -5.36 4.36 5.14
CA ILE A 175 -6.20 3.19 4.87
C ILE A 175 -5.26 1.99 4.69
N ASP A 176 -5.29 1.04 5.62
CA ASP A 176 -4.52 -0.21 5.55
C ASP A 176 -5.38 -1.33 5.01
N VAL A 177 -4.84 -2.13 4.08
CA VAL A 177 -5.52 -3.29 3.49
C VAL A 177 -4.70 -4.54 3.77
N VAL A 178 -5.24 -5.42 4.60
CA VAL A 178 -4.56 -6.62 5.10
C VAL A 178 -5.30 -7.86 4.64
N TRP A 179 -4.62 -8.70 3.88
CA TRP A 179 -5.05 -10.04 3.51
C TRP A 179 -3.82 -10.94 3.30
N VAL A 180 -3.82 -12.10 3.97
CA VAL A 180 -2.66 -13.02 3.96
C VAL A 180 -2.50 -13.73 2.62
N ASN A 181 -3.62 -14.00 1.92
CA ASN A 181 -3.68 -14.63 0.60
C ASN A 181 -2.81 -15.89 0.50
N THR A 182 -2.99 -16.82 1.44
CA THR A 182 -2.18 -18.04 1.56
C THR A 182 -2.31 -18.98 0.35
N ASN A 183 -3.38 -18.86 -0.43
CA ASN A 183 -3.59 -19.60 -1.67
C ASN A 183 -3.01 -18.91 -2.93
N ALA A 184 -2.25 -17.83 -2.75
CA ALA A 184 -1.49 -17.14 -3.79
C ALA A 184 -2.34 -16.73 -5.01
N ARG A 185 -3.54 -16.19 -4.78
CA ARG A 185 -4.34 -15.60 -5.86
C ARG A 185 -3.69 -14.33 -6.36
N THR A 186 -3.71 -14.14 -7.68
CA THR A 186 -3.39 -12.82 -8.25
C THR A 186 -4.54 -11.88 -7.94
N TRP A 187 -4.24 -10.72 -7.37
CA TRP A 187 -5.23 -9.73 -6.97
C TRP A 187 -4.93 -8.35 -7.56
N GLY A 188 -6.01 -7.62 -7.80
CA GLY A 188 -6.01 -6.18 -8.02
C GLY A 188 -6.94 -5.51 -7.02
N ILE A 189 -6.44 -4.50 -6.32
CA ILE A 189 -7.18 -3.69 -5.35
C ILE A 189 -7.20 -2.26 -5.86
N LYS A 190 -8.39 -1.66 -5.91
CA LYS A 190 -8.57 -0.23 -6.13
C LYS A 190 -9.14 0.41 -4.88
N LEU A 191 -8.52 1.50 -4.44
CA LEU A 191 -9.07 2.36 -3.39
C LEU A 191 -9.59 3.65 -4.02
N PHE A 192 -10.78 4.04 -3.61
CA PHE A 192 -11.44 5.24 -4.09
C PHE A 192 -11.45 6.30 -3.00
N THR A 193 -10.91 7.47 -3.29
CA THR A 193 -10.80 8.56 -2.30
C THR A 193 -11.19 9.90 -2.89
N ARG A 194 -11.35 10.91 -2.06
CA ARG A 194 -11.58 12.28 -2.50
C ARG A 194 -10.91 13.25 -1.53
N ARG A 195 -10.08 14.16 -2.05
CA ARG A 195 -9.50 15.23 -1.23
C ARG A 195 -10.57 16.21 -0.75
N LEU A 196 -10.45 16.64 0.51
CA LEU A 196 -11.21 17.74 1.06
C LEU A 196 -10.34 19.00 0.99
N VAL A 197 -10.86 20.04 0.34
CA VAL A 197 -10.27 21.38 0.25
C VAL A 197 -10.88 22.31 1.27
#